data_AF-A0A914S2Q1-F1
#
_entry.id   AF-A0A914S2Q1-F1
#
_cell.length_a   1.000
_cell.length_b   1.000
_cell.length_c   1.000
_cell.angle_alpha   90.00
_cell.angle_beta   90.00
_cell.angle_gamma   90.00
#
_symmetry.space_group_name_H-M   'P 1'
#
loop_
_entity.id
_entity.type
_entity.pdbx_description
1 polymer ?
#
loop_
_entity_poly.entity_id
_entity_poly.type
_entity_poly.pdbx_seq_one_letter_code
_entity_poly.pdbx_strand_id
1 'polypeptide(L)'
;SESSSASTEKLDYFAVDPSYGDVRIDPALADHPEGVFSLHIDATQKSTRTSVADLITSVHNVKSSSMLKFIFNQEANHLSLNLDDFKTRLNSALNTDSSFAQISVVIGMPRSHSDSFKNRSSVCFHALRGDVILSQESAISVLSATLNGDSTISRLYQAFKVANIEPCSELERTLSSGIVVSRVTLFWIGVSLLGLLILISFCLYSCFIVRYKDCLDEKKAAMNGSEEHSLPRKKPCPSVQFYGIQHL
;
A
#
# COMPACT_ATOMS: atom_id res chain seq x y z
N SER A 1 17.46 -36.58 32.74
CA SER A 1 18.26 -36.55 31.51
C SER A 1 17.35 -36.75 30.33
N GLU A 2 16.90 -35.67 29.70
CA GLU A 2 16.17 -35.72 28.43
C GLU A 2 16.77 -34.63 27.55
N SER A 3 17.72 -35.04 26.73
CA SER A 3 18.27 -34.24 25.64
C SER A 3 17.32 -34.41 24.46
N SER A 4 16.50 -33.39 24.20
CA SER A 4 15.72 -33.31 22.98
C SER A 4 16.68 -32.95 21.85
N SER A 5 17.05 -33.94 21.05
CA SER A 5 17.81 -33.75 19.81
C SER A 5 16.93 -33.03 18.80
N ALA A 6 17.12 -31.72 18.63
CA ALA A 6 16.54 -30.98 17.53
C ALA A 6 17.09 -31.55 16.22
N SER A 7 16.23 -32.20 15.44
CA SER A 7 16.57 -32.64 14.09
C SER A 7 16.72 -31.41 13.19
N THR A 8 17.96 -31.09 12.81
CA THR A 8 18.25 -30.09 11.77
C THR A 8 17.70 -30.61 10.45
N GLU A 9 16.49 -30.18 10.08
CA GLU A 9 15.89 -30.48 8.79
C GLU A 9 16.76 -29.87 7.69
N LYS A 10 17.31 -30.71 6.81
CA LYS A 10 18.09 -30.24 5.67
C LYS A 10 17.13 -29.65 4.65
N LEU A 11 17.00 -28.33 4.67
CA LEU A 11 16.19 -27.58 3.71
C LEU A 11 17.06 -27.24 2.49
N ASP A 12 16.67 -27.75 1.32
CA ASP A 12 17.38 -27.54 0.04
C ASP A 12 17.07 -26.16 -0.59
N TYR A 13 16.90 -25.10 0.21
CA TYR A 13 16.66 -23.73 -0.30
C TYR A 13 17.95 -23.00 -0.67
N PHE A 14 19.11 -23.55 -0.31
CA PHE A 14 20.41 -22.88 -0.48
C PHE A 14 21.37 -23.78 -1.25
N ALA A 15 22.01 -23.23 -2.27
CA ALA A 15 23.06 -23.90 -3.02
C ALA A 15 24.24 -22.95 -3.22
N VAL A 16 25.46 -23.46 -3.11
CA VAL A 16 26.68 -22.66 -3.35
C VAL A 16 27.27 -23.04 -4.71
N ASP A 17 27.59 -22.05 -5.52
CA ASP A 17 28.33 -22.27 -6.76
C ASP A 17 29.76 -22.76 -6.43
N PRO A 18 30.18 -23.95 -6.88
CA PRO A 18 31.48 -24.51 -6.50
C PRO A 18 32.68 -23.81 -7.16
N SER A 19 32.46 -22.95 -8.16
CA SER A 19 33.51 -22.23 -8.88
C SER A 19 33.70 -20.80 -8.37
N TYR A 20 32.60 -20.11 -8.04
CA TYR A 20 32.60 -18.71 -7.63
C TYR A 20 32.35 -18.51 -6.13
N GLY A 21 31.75 -19.48 -5.44
CA GLY A 21 31.34 -19.36 -4.05
C GLY A 21 30.03 -18.58 -3.85
N ASP A 22 29.32 -18.26 -4.94
CA ASP A 22 28.06 -17.50 -4.86
C ASP A 22 26.96 -18.36 -4.24
N VAL A 23 26.30 -17.83 -3.21
CA VAL A 23 25.14 -18.46 -2.57
C VAL A 23 23.89 -18.15 -3.39
N ARG A 24 23.28 -19.20 -3.95
CA ARG A 24 22.00 -19.17 -4.66
C ARG A 24 20.89 -19.55 -3.69
N ILE A 25 19.82 -18.77 -3.73
CA ILE A 25 18.63 -18.97 -2.89
C ILE A 25 17.49 -19.41 -3.80
N ASP A 26 16.83 -20.52 -3.45
CA ASP A 26 15.63 -20.98 -4.14
C ASP A 26 14.47 -19.99 -3.87
N PRO A 27 13.81 -19.46 -4.92
CA PRO A 27 12.64 -18.60 -4.76
C PRO A 27 11.52 -19.21 -3.90
N ALA A 28 11.40 -20.53 -3.80
CA ALA A 28 10.43 -21.21 -2.93
C ALA A 28 10.61 -20.86 -1.44
N LEU A 29 11.79 -20.37 -1.04
CA LEU A 29 12.00 -19.82 0.31
C LEU A 29 11.03 -18.66 0.62
N ALA A 30 10.58 -17.93 -0.40
CA ALA A 30 9.62 -16.85 -0.23
C ALA A 30 8.27 -17.32 0.30
N ASP A 31 7.88 -18.58 0.09
CA ASP A 31 6.65 -19.16 0.63
C ASP A 31 6.85 -19.78 2.02
N HIS A 32 8.10 -20.06 2.38
CA HIS A 32 8.46 -20.61 3.70
C HIS A 32 8.16 -19.59 4.83
N PRO A 33 7.88 -20.05 6.06
CA PRO A 33 7.74 -19.16 7.22
C PRO A 33 8.97 -18.26 7.43
N GLU A 34 8.74 -17.15 8.13
CA GLU A 34 9.83 -16.26 8.56
C GLU A 34 10.81 -17.01 9.46
N GLY A 35 12.10 -16.74 9.28
CA GLY A 35 13.12 -17.35 10.10
C GLY A 35 14.54 -16.91 9.77
N VAL A 36 15.46 -17.30 10.65
CA VAL A 36 16.89 -17.15 10.47
C VAL A 36 17.47 -18.52 10.14
N PHE A 37 18.15 -18.61 9.00
CA PHE A 37 18.81 -19.82 8.53
C PHE A 37 20.32 -19.68 8.72
N SER A 38 20.94 -20.63 9.41
CA SER A 38 22.39 -20.73 9.48
C SER A 38 22.90 -21.60 8.33
N LEU A 39 23.70 -21.00 7.46
CA LEU A 39 24.38 -21.69 6.38
C LEU A 39 25.81 -22.00 6.83
N HIS A 40 26.13 -23.28 6.85
CA HIS A 40 27.48 -23.78 7.09
C HIS A 40 28.11 -24.14 5.74
N ILE A 41 29.17 -23.44 5.38
CA ILE A 41 29.83 -23.54 4.07
C ILE A 41 31.25 -24.06 4.30
N ASP A 42 31.48 -25.30 3.88
CA ASP A 42 32.79 -25.94 3.89
C ASP A 42 33.48 -25.79 2.53
N ALA A 43 34.59 -25.06 2.50
CA ALA A 43 35.44 -24.97 1.32
C ALA A 43 36.53 -26.05 1.39
N THR A 44 36.54 -26.98 0.43
CA THR A 44 37.53 -28.07 0.38
C THR A 44 38.44 -27.97 -0.84
N GLN A 45 39.71 -28.29 -0.66
CA GLN A 45 40.65 -28.33 -1.77
C GLN A 45 40.43 -29.60 -2.59
N LYS A 46 40.18 -29.46 -3.91
CA LYS A 46 39.82 -30.58 -4.79
C LYS A 46 40.87 -31.71 -4.84
N SER A 47 42.16 -31.38 -4.75
CA SER A 47 43.25 -32.36 -4.87
C SER A 47 43.45 -33.22 -3.62
N THR A 48 43.33 -32.63 -2.44
CA THR A 48 43.63 -33.27 -1.14
C THR A 48 42.38 -33.62 -0.35
N ARG A 49 41.22 -33.09 -0.75
CA ARG A 49 39.94 -33.10 0.00
C ARG A 49 40.06 -32.56 1.42
N THR A 50 41.07 -31.75 1.70
CA THR A 50 41.23 -31.09 2.99
C THR A 50 40.36 -29.84 3.04
N SER A 51 39.69 -29.61 4.17
CA SER A 51 39.00 -28.34 4.42
C SER A 51 40.01 -27.21 4.46
N VAL A 52 39.72 -26.13 3.75
CA VAL A 52 40.54 -24.93 3.62
C VAL A 52 39.90 -23.77 4.38
N ALA A 53 38.57 -23.73 4.42
CA ALA A 53 37.82 -22.76 5.19
C ALA A 53 36.49 -23.37 5.65
N ASP A 54 36.08 -22.94 6.84
CA ASP A 54 34.77 -23.17 7.43
C ASP A 54 34.13 -21.79 7.64
N LEU A 55 33.00 -21.54 6.98
CA LEU A 55 32.26 -20.29 7.06
C LEU A 55 30.84 -20.55 7.56
N ILE A 56 30.45 -19.85 8.61
CA ILE A 56 29.08 -19.82 9.10
C ILE A 56 28.49 -18.44 8.81
N THR A 57 27.41 -18.40 8.05
CA THR A 57 26.67 -17.17 7.72
C THR A 57 25.18 -17.32 8.01
N SER A 58 24.46 -16.22 8.23
CA SER A 58 23.02 -16.24 8.45
C SER A 58 22.26 -15.61 7.27
N VAL A 59 21.15 -16.23 6.89
CA VAL A 59 20.20 -15.70 5.92
C VAL A 59 18.85 -15.50 6.61
N HIS A 60 18.28 -14.31 6.49
CA HIS A 60 17.03 -13.96 7.15
C HIS A 60 15.90 -13.95 6.10
N ASN A 61 14.93 -14.86 6.25
CA ASN A 61 13.71 -14.84 5.46
C ASN A 61 12.67 -13.97 6.16
N VAL A 62 12.42 -12.77 5.62
CA VAL A 62 11.58 -11.76 6.26
C VAL A 62 10.46 -11.36 5.31
N LYS A 63 9.21 -11.44 5.78
CA LYS A 63 8.03 -10.95 5.06
C LYS A 63 7.94 -9.44 5.21
N SER A 64 7.29 -8.81 4.25
CA SER A 64 7.05 -7.37 4.27
C SER A 64 6.25 -6.91 5.49
N SER A 65 5.41 -7.77 6.08
CA SER A 65 4.64 -7.50 7.30
C SER A 65 5.48 -7.36 8.57
N SER A 66 6.72 -7.84 8.56
CA SER A 66 7.66 -7.74 9.69
C SER A 66 8.76 -6.69 9.45
N MET A 67 8.68 -5.97 8.32
CA MET A 67 9.65 -4.95 7.92
C MET A 67 9.15 -3.55 8.27
N LEU A 68 10.02 -2.77 8.89
CA LEU A 68 9.84 -1.36 9.21
C LEU A 68 10.85 -0.51 8.44
N LYS A 69 10.66 0.80 8.42
CA LYS A 69 11.62 1.76 7.89
C LYS A 69 11.85 2.88 8.87
N PHE A 70 13.11 3.24 9.07
CA PHE A 70 13.46 4.52 9.70
C PHE A 70 13.33 5.61 8.64
N ILE A 71 12.66 6.71 8.99
CA ILE A 71 12.62 7.92 8.19
C ILE A 71 13.64 8.89 8.77
N PHE A 72 14.54 9.41 7.94
CA PHE A 72 15.56 10.37 8.35
C PHE A 72 15.33 11.74 7.71
N ASN A 73 15.52 12.80 8.48
CA ASN A 73 15.53 14.18 8.00
C ASN A 73 16.92 14.54 7.41
N GLN A 74 17.41 13.71 6.48
CA GLN A 74 18.63 13.96 5.69
C GLN A 74 18.57 13.21 4.35
N GLU A 75 19.41 13.60 3.40
CA GLU A 75 19.50 12.97 2.08
C GLU A 75 20.10 11.57 2.13
N ALA A 76 19.72 10.73 1.16
CA ALA A 76 20.17 9.34 1.08
C ALA A 76 21.69 9.23 0.93
N ASN A 77 22.32 10.14 0.16
CA ASN A 77 23.78 10.17 -0.01
C ASN A 77 24.51 10.41 1.32
N HIS A 78 24.03 11.37 2.11
CA HIS A 78 24.61 11.68 3.42
C HIS A 78 24.35 10.56 4.44
N LEU A 79 23.15 9.96 4.41
CA LEU A 79 22.83 8.81 5.25
C LEU A 79 23.74 7.62 4.90
N SER A 80 23.97 7.35 3.62
CA SER A 80 24.78 6.21 3.17
C SER A 80 26.21 6.24 3.71
N LEU A 81 26.79 7.43 3.91
CA LEU A 81 28.13 7.59 4.48
C LEU A 81 28.21 7.25 5.97
N ASN A 82 27.08 7.32 6.68
CA ASN A 82 27.02 7.18 8.14
C ASN A 82 26.13 6.00 8.60
N LEU A 83 25.59 5.22 7.66
CA LEU A 83 24.59 4.19 7.96
C LEU A 83 25.17 3.03 8.80
N ASP A 84 26.42 2.65 8.54
CA ASP A 84 27.10 1.60 9.31
C ASP A 84 27.39 2.03 10.75
N ASP A 85 27.74 3.32 10.96
CA ASP A 85 27.92 3.88 12.30
C ASP A 85 26.58 3.93 13.05
N PHE A 86 25.50 4.33 12.37
CA PHE A 86 24.15 4.27 12.93
C PHE A 86 23.77 2.83 13.36
N LYS A 87 23.96 1.86 12.46
CA LYS A 87 23.67 0.43 12.70
C LYS A 87 24.44 -0.09 13.91
N THR A 88 25.73 0.22 14.00
CA THR A 88 26.60 -0.26 15.07
C THR A 88 26.19 0.35 16.42
N ARG A 89 25.97 1.67 16.45
CA ARG A 89 25.55 2.37 17.68
C ARG A 89 24.16 1.98 18.13
N LEU A 90 23.22 1.74 17.21
CA LEU A 90 21.87 1.31 17.54
C LEU A 90 21.87 -0.05 18.24
N ASN A 91 22.54 -1.04 17.63
CA ASN A 91 22.64 -2.38 18.22
C ASN A 91 23.41 -2.36 19.55
N SER A 92 24.45 -1.54 19.67
CA SER A 92 25.16 -1.35 20.95
C SER A 92 24.26 -0.76 22.04
N ALA A 93 23.47 0.27 21.71
CA ALA A 93 22.54 0.90 22.64
C ALA A 93 21.41 -0.04 23.08
N LEU A 94 20.88 -0.86 22.17
CA LEU A 94 19.88 -1.89 22.48
C LEU A 94 20.43 -2.97 23.41
N ASN A 95 21.68 -3.40 23.20
CA ASN A 95 22.32 -4.40 24.05
C ASN A 95 22.67 -3.90 25.45
N THR A 96 22.77 -2.58 25.65
CA THR A 96 23.15 -1.98 26.94
C THR A 96 21.97 -1.93 27.92
N ASP A 97 20.74 -1.78 27.41
CA ASP A 97 19.54 -1.74 28.24
C ASP A 97 19.03 -3.17 28.47
N SER A 98 18.99 -3.61 29.73
CA SER A 98 18.51 -4.95 30.10
C SER A 98 17.07 -5.22 29.65
N SER A 99 16.27 -4.17 29.46
CA SER A 99 14.88 -4.28 28.99
C SER A 99 14.80 -4.70 27.50
N PHE A 100 15.88 -4.47 26.76
CA PHE A 100 16.00 -4.77 25.33
C PHE A 100 17.10 -5.80 25.04
N ALA A 101 17.59 -6.49 26.08
CA ALA A 101 18.59 -7.52 25.94
C ALA A 101 18.16 -8.54 24.87
N GLN A 102 19.12 -8.92 24.02
CA GLN A 102 18.94 -9.82 22.87
C GLN A 102 18.16 -9.23 21.68
N ILE A 103 17.76 -7.95 21.72
CA ILE A 103 17.16 -7.30 20.56
C ILE A 103 18.25 -6.78 19.63
N SER A 104 18.19 -7.19 18.37
CA SER A 104 19.06 -6.68 17.32
C SER A 104 18.25 -6.15 16.14
N VAL A 105 18.82 -5.19 15.43
CA VAL A 105 18.21 -4.56 14.26
C VAL A 105 19.11 -4.76 13.05
N VAL A 106 18.54 -5.36 12.01
CA VAL A 106 19.22 -5.58 10.73
C VAL A 106 18.70 -4.56 9.74
N ILE A 107 19.61 -3.74 9.23
CA ILE A 107 19.31 -2.58 8.39
C ILE A 107 19.71 -2.90 6.95
N GLY A 108 18.81 -2.60 6.00
CA GLY A 108 19.03 -2.73 4.58
C GLY A 108 19.69 -1.50 3.95
N MET A 109 19.53 -1.35 2.63
CA MET A 109 20.12 -0.23 1.88
C MET A 109 19.26 1.05 1.97
N PRO A 110 19.89 2.24 2.03
CA PRO A 110 19.17 3.51 2.08
C PRO A 110 18.48 3.81 0.75
N ARG A 111 17.31 4.44 0.82
CA ARG A 111 16.51 4.86 -0.33
C ARG A 111 16.07 6.30 -0.16
N SER A 112 15.90 7.03 -1.26
CA SER A 112 15.21 8.33 -1.25
C SER A 112 13.76 8.15 -0.81
N HIS A 113 13.26 9.05 0.03
CA HIS A 113 11.87 9.00 0.48
C HIS A 113 10.97 9.73 -0.51
N SER A 114 9.89 9.07 -0.96
CA SER A 114 9.07 9.48 -2.13
C SER A 114 8.27 10.77 -1.95
N ASP A 115 8.09 11.28 -0.73
CA ASP A 115 7.48 12.59 -0.48
C ASP A 115 8.50 13.71 -0.77
N SER A 116 8.62 13.98 -2.07
CA SER A 116 9.69 14.70 -2.76
C SER A 116 9.75 16.23 -2.51
N PHE A 117 9.15 16.72 -1.42
CA PHE A 117 9.26 18.13 -1.00
C PHE A 117 10.28 18.36 0.11
N LYS A 118 10.82 17.30 0.72
CA LYS A 118 11.80 17.38 1.81
C LYS A 118 12.96 16.44 1.53
N ASN A 119 14.18 16.90 1.76
CA ASN A 119 15.43 16.13 1.68
C ASN A 119 15.45 15.04 2.76
N ARG A 120 14.67 13.98 2.52
CA ARG A 120 14.44 12.86 3.42
C ARG A 120 14.87 11.56 2.77
N SER A 121 15.33 10.65 3.61
CA SER A 121 15.72 9.31 3.22
C SER A 121 15.06 8.31 4.15
N SER A 122 15.01 7.06 3.70
CA SER A 122 14.51 5.97 4.50
C SER A 122 15.34 4.73 4.32
N VAL A 123 15.47 3.95 5.38
CA VAL A 123 16.10 2.63 5.32
C VAL A 123 15.15 1.60 5.91
N CYS A 124 14.92 0.50 5.18
CA CYS A 124 14.14 -0.59 5.72
C CYS A 124 14.99 -1.45 6.66
N PHE A 125 14.35 -2.03 7.65
CA PHE A 125 14.96 -2.86 8.66
C PHE A 125 13.94 -3.88 9.20
N HIS A 126 14.47 -4.92 9.84
CA HIS A 126 13.70 -5.80 10.71
C HIS A 126 14.42 -5.95 12.04
N ALA A 127 13.65 -6.26 13.08
CA ALA A 127 14.17 -6.49 14.42
C ALA A 127 14.08 -7.98 14.76
N LEU A 128 15.06 -8.46 15.52
CA LEU A 128 15.09 -9.82 16.03
C LEU A 128 15.21 -9.78 17.55
N ARG A 129 14.70 -10.82 18.22
CA ARG A 129 15.03 -11.13 19.61
C ARG A 129 15.68 -12.50 19.64
N GLY A 130 17.01 -12.54 19.84
CA GLY A 130 17.80 -13.72 19.50
C GLY A 130 17.67 -14.03 18.01
N ASP A 131 17.26 -15.26 17.69
CA ASP A 131 17.07 -15.73 16.31
C ASP A 131 15.62 -15.65 15.82
N VAL A 132 14.73 -14.98 16.57
CA VAL A 132 13.31 -14.85 16.23
C VAL A 132 13.04 -13.46 15.66
N ILE A 133 12.50 -13.42 14.44
CA ILE A 133 12.05 -12.17 13.80
C ILE A 133 10.84 -11.64 14.55
N LEU A 134 10.88 -10.35 14.90
CA LEU A 134 9.78 -9.68 15.59
C LEU A 134 8.74 -9.19 14.59
N SER A 135 7.47 -9.30 14.97
CA SER A 135 6.38 -8.65 14.25
C SER A 135 6.52 -7.12 14.28
N GLN A 136 5.86 -6.45 13.34
CA GLN A 136 5.85 -4.99 13.26
C GLN A 136 5.40 -4.35 14.58
N GLU A 137 4.32 -4.85 15.20
CA GLU A 137 3.76 -4.31 16.44
C GLU A 137 4.77 -4.44 17.59
N SER A 138 5.39 -5.62 17.68
CA SER A 138 6.40 -5.92 18.70
C SER A 138 7.62 -5.02 18.53
N ALA A 139 8.12 -4.88 17.31
CA ALA A 139 9.26 -4.02 17.00
C ALA A 139 8.95 -2.53 17.23
N ILE A 140 7.75 -2.06 16.84
CA ILE A 140 7.29 -0.69 17.10
C ILE A 140 7.22 -0.41 18.59
N SER A 141 6.64 -1.32 19.38
CA SER A 141 6.47 -1.11 20.83
C SER A 141 7.81 -0.87 21.54
N VAL A 142 8.85 -1.57 21.11
CA VAL A 142 10.21 -1.44 21.65
C VAL A 142 10.91 -0.20 21.09
N LEU A 143 10.97 -0.07 19.77
CA LEU A 143 11.81 0.95 19.12
C LEU A 143 11.18 2.33 19.19
N SER A 144 9.85 2.45 19.20
CA SER A 144 9.17 3.75 19.22
C SER A 144 9.07 4.33 20.63
N ALA A 145 8.97 3.49 21.66
CA ALA A 145 9.03 3.96 23.05
C ALA A 145 10.35 4.70 23.34
N THR A 146 11.41 4.35 22.62
CA THR A 146 12.71 4.99 22.75
C THR A 146 12.86 6.31 21.96
N LEU A 147 11.94 6.66 21.06
CA LEU A 147 12.02 7.91 20.27
C LEU A 147 11.75 9.17 21.09
N ASN A 148 10.95 9.08 22.16
CA ASN A 148 10.47 10.23 22.93
C ASN A 148 10.99 10.28 24.38
N GLY A 149 11.86 9.36 24.78
CA GLY A 149 12.45 9.30 26.13
C GLY A 149 13.78 10.05 26.24
N ASP A 150 14.38 10.03 27.44
CA ASP A 150 15.76 10.50 27.68
C ASP A 150 16.76 9.31 27.69
N SER A 151 16.56 8.37 26.78
CA SER A 151 17.41 7.17 26.68
C SER A 151 18.58 7.39 25.73
N THR A 152 19.61 6.54 25.85
CA THR A 152 20.74 6.49 24.90
C THR A 152 20.27 6.36 23.45
N ILE A 153 19.20 5.58 23.22
CA ILE A 153 18.62 5.37 21.89
C ILE A 153 17.91 6.64 21.39
N SER A 154 17.17 7.35 22.24
CA SER A 154 16.56 8.64 21.89
C SER A 154 17.61 9.65 21.42
N ARG A 155 18.71 9.76 22.17
CA ARG A 155 19.84 10.63 21.82
C ARG A 155 20.50 10.21 20.51
N LEU A 156 20.62 8.91 20.26
CA LEU A 156 21.10 8.37 18.99
C LEU A 156 20.18 8.78 17.84
N TYR A 157 18.87 8.61 18.00
CA TYR A 157 17.87 9.00 17.00
C TYR A 157 17.92 10.49 16.68
N GLN A 158 18.07 11.35 17.69
CA GLN A 158 18.26 12.78 17.49
C GLN A 158 19.57 13.09 16.74
N ALA A 159 20.69 12.45 17.11
CA ALA A 159 21.98 12.67 16.48
C ALA A 159 21.99 12.27 15.00
N PHE A 160 21.30 11.17 14.64
CA PHE A 160 21.17 10.70 13.27
C PHE A 160 19.96 11.27 12.53
N LYS A 161 19.21 12.20 13.15
CA LYS A 161 18.02 12.85 12.58
C LYS A 161 16.91 11.88 12.16
N VAL A 162 16.72 10.80 12.94
CA VAL A 162 15.57 9.91 12.78
C VAL A 162 14.30 10.69 13.13
N ALA A 163 13.39 10.77 12.18
CA ALA A 163 12.16 11.52 12.28
C ALA A 163 10.97 10.65 12.68
N ASN A 164 10.92 9.41 12.17
CA ASN A 164 9.81 8.49 12.40
C ASN A 164 10.22 7.04 12.13
N ILE A 165 9.41 6.10 12.63
CA ILE A 165 9.45 4.68 12.26
C ILE A 165 8.10 4.33 11.63
N GLU A 166 8.13 3.75 10.44
CA GLU A 166 6.94 3.43 9.64
C GLU A 166 7.02 2.00 9.10
N PRO A 167 5.91 1.37 8.70
CA PRO A 167 5.96 0.14 7.91
C PRO A 167 6.83 0.32 6.65
N CYS A 168 7.74 -0.63 6.38
CA CYS A 168 8.52 -0.66 5.14
C CYS A 168 7.66 -1.04 3.95
N SER A 169 6.54 -1.75 4.17
CA SER A 169 5.57 -1.98 3.13
C SER A 169 5.25 -0.63 2.50
N GLU A 170 5.44 -0.54 1.18
CA GLU A 170 4.41 0.13 0.41
C GLU A 170 3.16 -0.65 0.78
N LEU A 171 2.44 -0.16 1.78
CA LEU A 171 1.02 -0.25 1.67
C LEU A 171 0.83 0.36 0.26
N GLU A 172 0.61 -0.49 -0.73
CA GLU A 172 -0.58 -0.31 -1.53
C GLU A 172 -1.68 -0.03 -0.50
N ARG A 173 -1.70 1.22 -0.02
CA ARG A 173 -2.89 2.00 -0.02
C ARG A 173 -3.39 1.73 -1.42
N THR A 174 -4.26 0.75 -1.50
CA THR A 174 -5.44 0.67 -2.33
C THR A 174 -6.29 1.95 -2.15
N LEU A 175 -5.60 3.09 -2.22
CA LEU A 175 -6.00 4.45 -2.49
C LEU A 175 -5.27 4.91 -3.76
N SER A 176 -4.73 3.99 -4.58
CA SER A 176 -5.12 4.06 -5.98
C SER A 176 -6.62 3.75 -6.04
N SER A 177 -7.44 4.75 -5.71
CA SER A 177 -8.77 4.87 -6.29
C SER A 177 -8.62 5.22 -7.78
N GLY A 178 -7.78 4.50 -8.51
CA GLY A 178 -8.11 4.18 -9.89
C GLY A 178 -9.32 3.29 -9.76
N ILE A 179 -10.51 3.88 -9.87
CA ILE A 179 -11.75 3.12 -9.92
C ILE A 179 -11.61 2.17 -11.11
N VAL A 180 -11.18 0.94 -10.85
CA VAL A 180 -11.20 -0.12 -11.86
C VAL A 180 -12.65 -0.57 -11.91
N VAL A 181 -13.49 0.25 -12.54
CA VAL A 181 -14.88 -0.11 -12.79
C VAL A 181 -14.80 -1.34 -13.69
N SER A 182 -15.20 -2.50 -13.15
CA SER A 182 -15.35 -3.71 -13.96
C SER A 182 -16.20 -3.38 -15.19
N ARG A 183 -15.84 -3.90 -16.36
CA ARG A 183 -16.60 -3.67 -17.61
C ARG A 183 -18.08 -4.02 -17.45
N VAL A 184 -18.38 -4.98 -16.58
CA VAL A 184 -19.74 -5.38 -16.20
C VAL A 184 -20.46 -4.25 -15.45
N THR A 185 -19.79 -3.58 -14.51
CA THR A 185 -20.36 -2.46 -13.77
C THR A 185 -20.60 -1.24 -14.68
N LEU A 186 -19.70 -0.95 -15.63
CA LEU A 186 -19.92 0.11 -16.63
C LEU A 186 -21.15 -0.19 -17.50
N PHE A 187 -21.34 -1.45 -17.90
CA PHE A 187 -22.52 -1.86 -18.67
C PHE A 187 -23.81 -1.63 -17.88
N TRP A 188 -23.86 -2.02 -16.60
CA TRP A 188 -25.04 -1.81 -15.76
C TRP A 188 -25.34 -0.33 -15.49
N ILE A 189 -24.30 0.50 -15.30
CA ILE A 189 -24.46 1.95 -15.17
C ILE A 189 -25.08 2.53 -16.45
N GLY A 190 -24.61 2.10 -17.63
CA GLY A 190 -25.16 2.52 -18.91
C GLY A 190 -26.62 2.12 -19.09
N VAL A 191 -26.97 0.87 -18.76
CA VAL A 191 -28.36 0.37 -18.82
C VAL A 191 -29.26 1.14 -17.85
N SER A 192 -28.78 1.41 -16.63
CA SER A 192 -29.54 2.18 -15.64
C SER A 192 -29.78 3.62 -16.09
N LEU A 193 -28.78 4.27 -16.71
CA LEU A 193 -28.90 5.62 -17.23
C LEU A 193 -29.90 5.68 -18.40
N LEU A 194 -29.84 4.71 -19.31
CA LEU A 194 -30.78 4.62 -20.43
C LEU A 194 -32.22 4.41 -19.94
N GLY A 195 -32.43 3.55 -18.95
CA GLY A 195 -33.74 3.33 -18.33
C GLY A 195 -34.29 4.61 -17.70
N LEU A 196 -33.46 5.37 -17.01
CA LEU A 196 -33.85 6.65 -16.41
C LEU A 196 -34.29 7.67 -17.47
N LEU A 197 -33.56 7.78 -18.59
CA LEU A 197 -33.91 8.69 -19.68
C LEU A 197 -35.25 8.35 -20.33
N ILE A 198 -35.54 7.06 -20.52
CA ILE A 198 -36.83 6.59 -21.05
C ILE A 198 -37.96 6.97 -20.09
N LEU A 199 -37.76 6.76 -18.78
CA LEU A 199 -38.76 7.09 -17.77
C LEU A 199 -39.04 8.60 -17.73
N ILE A 200 -37.99 9.43 -17.78
CA ILE A 200 -38.15 10.90 -17.84
C ILE A 200 -38.92 11.30 -19.11
N SER A 201 -38.58 10.73 -20.26
CA SER A 201 -39.28 10.98 -21.54
C SER A 201 -40.76 10.62 -21.45
N PHE A 202 -41.10 9.47 -20.86
CA PHE A 202 -42.48 9.04 -20.69
C PHE A 202 -43.27 9.96 -19.74
N CYS A 203 -42.63 10.41 -18.65
CA CYS A 203 -43.23 11.39 -17.74
C CYS A 203 -43.51 12.73 -18.45
N LEU A 204 -42.55 13.24 -19.22
CA LEU A 204 -42.72 14.48 -20.00
C LEU A 204 -43.80 14.34 -21.07
N TYR A 205 -43.84 13.20 -21.77
CA TYR A 205 -44.86 12.90 -22.77
C TYR A 205 -46.26 12.85 -22.15
N SER A 206 -46.40 12.16 -21.01
CA SER A 206 -47.68 12.09 -20.29
C SER A 206 -48.13 13.46 -19.80
N CYS A 207 -47.22 14.27 -19.25
CA CYS A 207 -47.50 15.65 -18.86
C CYS A 207 -47.94 16.51 -20.06
N PHE A 208 -47.29 16.33 -21.21
CA PHE A 208 -47.65 17.03 -22.44
C PHE A 208 -49.04 16.63 -22.93
N ILE A 209 -49.38 15.34 -22.93
CA ILE A 209 -50.69 14.85 -23.37
C ILE A 209 -51.80 15.37 -22.45
N VAL A 210 -51.61 15.36 -21.13
CA VAL A 210 -52.59 15.92 -20.19
C VAL A 210 -52.80 17.40 -20.47
N ARG A 211 -51.71 18.18 -20.56
CA ARG A 211 -51.81 19.62 -20.83
C ARG A 211 -52.40 19.93 -22.22
N TYR A 212 -52.09 19.11 -23.21
CA TYR A 212 -52.63 19.22 -24.56
C TYR A 212 -54.13 18.92 -24.57
N LYS A 213 -54.56 17.89 -23.85
CA LYS A 213 -55.97 17.55 -23.67
C LYS A 213 -56.73 18.67 -22.95
N ASP A 214 -56.18 19.21 -21.86
CA ASP A 214 -56.78 20.35 -21.14
C ASP A 214 -56.95 21.56 -22.07
N CYS A 215 -55.95 21.85 -22.90
CA CYS A 215 -56.02 22.94 -23.88
C CYS A 215 -57.07 22.69 -24.98
N LEU A 216 -57.20 21.45 -25.45
CA LEU A 216 -58.24 21.08 -26.42
C LEU A 216 -59.64 21.15 -25.82
N ASP A 217 -59.80 20.72 -24.57
CA ASP A 217 -61.09 20.74 -23.87
C ASP A 217 -61.50 22.20 -23.56
N GLU A 218 -60.55 23.08 -23.22
CA GLU A 218 -60.77 24.54 -23.11
C GLU A 218 -61.17 25.17 -24.45
N LYS A 219 -60.48 24.81 -25.56
CA LYS A 219 -60.86 25.30 -26.90
C LYS A 219 -62.22 24.80 -27.35
N LYS A 220 -62.58 23.54 -27.06
CA LYS A 220 -63.92 22.99 -27.33
C LYS A 220 -64.99 23.71 -26.50
N ALA A 221 -64.72 24.00 -25.24
CA ALA A 221 -65.62 24.79 -24.39
C ALA A 221 -65.82 26.21 -24.93
N ALA A 222 -64.76 26.86 -25.43
CA ALA A 222 -64.86 28.18 -26.06
C ALA A 222 -65.63 28.16 -27.41
N MET A 223 -65.49 27.10 -28.21
CA MET A 223 -66.27 26.94 -29.45
C MET A 223 -67.74 26.60 -29.19
N ASN A 224 -68.03 25.75 -28.20
CA ASN A 224 -69.40 25.40 -27.81
C ASN A 224 -70.08 26.51 -26.98
N GLY A 225 -69.30 27.38 -26.33
CA GLY A 225 -69.75 28.52 -25.54
C GLY A 225 -69.80 29.85 -26.32
N SER A 226 -69.74 29.82 -27.65
CA SER A 226 -70.04 31.00 -28.48
C SER A 226 -71.55 31.22 -28.62
N GLU A 227 -72.26 31.25 -27.48
CA GLU A 227 -73.38 32.15 -27.26
C GLU A 227 -73.22 32.72 -25.83
N GLU A 228 -72.96 34.02 -25.81
CA GLU A 228 -72.98 34.95 -24.68
C GLU A 228 -71.88 34.94 -23.58
N HIS A 229 -71.45 36.17 -23.33
CA HIS A 229 -70.75 36.72 -22.17
C HIS A 229 -69.21 36.62 -22.06
N SER A 230 -68.62 37.76 -22.45
CA SER A 230 -67.31 38.30 -22.10
C SER A 230 -66.94 38.18 -20.61
N LEU A 231 -65.80 37.53 -20.31
CA LEU A 231 -64.95 37.74 -19.11
C LEU A 231 -63.52 37.20 -19.40
N PRO A 232 -62.49 37.53 -18.59
CA PRO A 232 -61.25 38.15 -19.04
C PRO A 232 -60.21 37.15 -19.56
N ARG A 233 -59.49 37.61 -20.58
CA ARG A 233 -58.39 36.92 -21.29
C ARG A 233 -57.25 36.54 -20.31
N LYS A 234 -57.15 35.27 -19.92
CA LYS A 234 -55.93 34.71 -19.31
C LYS A 234 -54.91 34.33 -20.40
N LYS A 235 -53.63 34.36 -20.01
CA LYS A 235 -52.44 34.28 -20.88
C LYS A 235 -52.57 33.20 -21.97
N PRO A 236 -52.19 33.52 -23.23
CA PRO A 236 -52.21 32.53 -24.30
C PRO A 236 -51.22 31.40 -24.01
N CYS A 237 -51.62 30.17 -24.38
CA CYS A 237 -50.72 29.02 -24.40
C CYS A 237 -49.42 29.35 -25.15
N PRO A 238 -48.25 28.92 -24.66
CA PRO A 238 -47.02 29.10 -25.43
C PRO A 238 -47.18 28.39 -26.78
N SER A 239 -47.02 29.15 -27.87
CA SER A 239 -46.95 28.60 -29.21
C SER A 239 -45.69 27.75 -29.29
N VAL A 240 -45.84 26.44 -29.47
CA VAL A 240 -44.74 25.57 -29.85
C VAL A 240 -44.39 25.92 -31.30
N GLN A 241 -43.29 26.64 -31.51
CA GLN A 241 -42.73 26.83 -32.84
C GLN A 241 -42.07 25.52 -33.27
N PHE A 242 -42.68 24.86 -34.24
CA PHE A 242 -42.00 23.79 -34.98
C PHE A 242 -41.04 24.47 -35.96
N TYR A 243 -39.73 24.43 -35.65
CA TYR A 243 -38.72 24.75 -36.65
C TYR A 243 -38.71 23.63 -37.68
N GLY A 244 -39.27 23.92 -38.86
CA GLY A 244 -39.07 23.09 -40.04
C GLY A 244 -37.61 23.16 -40.46
N ILE A 245 -36.95 22.01 -40.56
CA ILE A 245 -35.62 21.92 -41.16
C ILE A 245 -35.81 22.09 -42.67
N GLN A 246 -35.74 23.34 -43.12
CA GLN A 246 -35.45 23.71 -44.51
C GLN A 246 -34.34 24.73 -44.48
N HIS A 247 -33.13 24.24 -44.24
CA HIS A 247 -31.86 24.72 -44.81
C HIS A 247 -30.73 23.88 -44.21
N LEU A 248 -30.56 22.71 -44.81
CA LEU A 248 -29.29 21.99 -44.91
C LEU A 248 -28.84 22.17 -46.36
#